data_AF-A0A3A4UJH0-F1
#
_entry.id   AF-A0A3A4UJH0-F1
#
_cell.length_a   1.000
_cell.length_b   1.000
_cell.length_c   1.000
_cell.angle_alpha   90.00
_cell.angle_beta   90.00
_cell.angle_gamma   90.00
#
_symmetry.space_group_name_H-M   'P 1'
#
loop_
_entity.id
_entity.type
_entity.pdbx_description
1 polymer ?
#
loop_
_entity_poly.entity_id
_entity_poly.type
_entity_poly.pdbx_seq_one_letter_code
_entity_poly.pdbx_strand_id
1 'polypeptide(L)' 'MPVIEVKLRKWGHSLGVIIPKEIIEREKVRENQTIRIMLMKDSAKVLQETFGMAKGLLKKPAQQIKDELRAELYDDG' A
#
# COMPACT_ATOMS: atom_id res chain seq x y z
N MET A 1 16.23 3.97 -6.38
CA MET A 1 15.21 3.63 -7.39
C MET A 1 14.06 4.62 -7.22
N PRO A 2 13.67 5.38 -8.26
CA PRO A 2 12.54 6.28 -8.16
C PRO A 2 11.25 5.46 -8.00
N VAL A 3 10.45 5.80 -6.98
CA VAL A 3 9.10 5.26 -6.79
C VAL A 3 8.13 6.32 -7.25
N ILE A 4 7.23 5.97 -8.17
CA ILE A 4 6.20 6.88 -8.68
C ILE A 4 4.83 6.37 -8.26
N GLU A 5 4.01 7.25 -7.72
CA GLU A 5 2.61 6.96 -7.42
C GLU A 5 1.75 7.36 -8.62
N VAL A 6 0.97 6.41 -9.12
CA VAL A 6 0.21 6.56 -10.36
C VAL A 6 -1.11 5.82 -10.24
N LYS A 7 -2.16 6.40 -10.81
CA LYS A 7 -3.50 5.81 -10.80
C LYS A 7 -3.67 4.88 -11.99
N LEU A 8 -4.01 3.62 -11.72
CA LEU A 8 -4.38 2.65 -12.74
C LEU A 8 -5.67 3.08 -13.45
N ARG A 9 -5.72 2.86 -14.77
CA ARG A 9 -6.88 3.16 -15.62
C ARG A 9 -7.24 1.94 -16.46
N LYS A 10 -8.53 1.79 -16.80
CA LYS A 10 -8.99 0.73 -17.70
C LYS A 10 -8.49 1.01 -19.12
N TRP A 11 -7.88 0.01 -19.73
CA TRP A 11 -7.49 -0.01 -21.13
C TRP A 11 -8.02 -1.31 -21.75
N GLY A 12 -9.14 -1.23 -22.46
CA GLY A 12 -9.80 -2.42 -23.00
C GLY A 12 -10.16 -3.43 -21.91
N HIS A 13 -9.63 -4.65 -22.02
CA HIS A 13 -9.75 -5.74 -21.05
C HIS A 13 -8.57 -5.80 -20.05
N SER A 14 -7.88 -4.68 -19.83
CA SER A 14 -6.71 -4.62 -18.96
C SER A 14 -6.69 -3.34 -18.13
N LEU A 15 -5.78 -3.30 -17.15
CA LEU A 15 -5.42 -2.08 -16.44
C LEU A 15 -4.08 -1.57 -16.97
N GLY A 16 -4.06 -0.31 -17.36
CA GLY A 16 -2.86 0.41 -17.78
C GLY A 16 -2.44 1.46 -16.76
N VAL A 17 -1.20 1.90 -16.90
CA VAL A 17 -0.61 2.99 -16.13
C VAL A 17 -0.01 4.00 -17.10
N ILE A 18 -0.18 5.29 -16.81
CA ILE A 18 0.44 6.37 -17.59
C ILE A 18 1.69 6.79 -16.84
N ILE A 19 2.85 6.70 -17.49
CA ILE A 19 4.12 7.13 -16.93
C ILE A 19 4.34 8.60 -17.31
N PRO A 20 4.62 9.50 -16.35
CA PRO A 20 4.89 10.91 -16.64
C PRO A 20 6.07 11.08 -17.60
N LYS A 21 5.98 12.08 -18.49
CA LYS A 21 6.97 12.31 -19.55
C LYS A 21 8.36 12.59 -19.00
N GLU A 22 8.44 13.29 -17.87
CA GLU A 22 9.69 13.67 -17.21
C GLU A 22 10.48 12.43 -16.77
N ILE A 23 9.78 11.36 -16.38
CA ILE A 23 10.40 10.08 -16.00
C ILE A 23 10.87 9.33 -17.25
N ILE A 24 10.07 9.32 -18.31
CA ILE A 24 10.45 8.71 -19.60
C ILE A 24 11.73 9.35 -20.16
N GLU A 25 11.80 10.68 -20.15
CA GLU A 25 12.96 11.42 -20.64
C GLU A 25 14.20 11.20 -19.77
N ARG A 26 14.04 11.24 -18.43
CA ARG A 26 15.14 11.03 -17.48
C ARG A 26 15.73 9.62 -17.56
N GLU A 27 14.87 8.61 -17.60
CA GLU A 27 15.26 7.19 -17.63
C GLU A 27 15.53 6.69 -19.06
N LYS A 28 15.38 7.57 -20.07
CA LYS A 28 15.59 7.27 -21.51
C LYS A 28 14.81 6.05 -21.99
N VAL A 29 13.61 5.87 -21.45
CA VAL A 29 12.68 4.80 -21.87
C VAL A 29 12.14 5.15 -23.24
N ARG A 30 12.03 4.15 -24.12
CA ARG A 30 11.49 4.33 -25.47
C ARG A 30 10.19 3.55 -25.66
N GLU A 31 9.41 3.99 -26.63
CA GLU A 31 8.25 3.23 -27.09
C GLU A 31 8.67 1.81 -27.51
N ASN A 32 7.78 0.83 -27.28
CA ASN A 32 7.99 -0.60 -27.55
C ASN A 32 9.09 -1.29 -26.74
N GLN A 33 9.66 -0.63 -25.74
CA GLN A 33 10.59 -1.26 -24.82
C GLN A 33 9.83 -2.07 -23.76
N THR A 34 10.28 -3.30 -23.50
CA THR A 34 9.79 -4.08 -22.36
C THR A 34 10.37 -3.53 -21.06
N ILE A 35 9.50 -3.20 -20.11
CA ILE A 35 9.86 -2.74 -18.77
C ILE A 35 9.28 -3.69 -17.71
N ARG A 36 9.92 -3.74 -16.54
CA ARG A 36 9.40 -4.46 -15.37
C ARG A 36 8.77 -3.46 -14.41
N ILE A 37 7.56 -3.77 -13.94
CA ILE A 37 6.84 -2.95 -12.96
C ILE A 37 6.79 -3.73 -11.65
N MET A 38 7.22 -3.10 -10.56
CA MET A 38 7.05 -3.63 -9.21
C MET A 38 5.77 -3.05 -8.62
N LEU A 39 4.84 -3.91 -8.22
CA LEU A 39 3.58 -3.51 -7.58
C LEU A 39 3.76 -3.52 -6.07
N MET A 40 3.65 -2.36 -5.44
CA MET A 40 3.62 -2.21 -3.99
C MET A 40 2.21 -1.76 -3.59
N LYS A 41 1.57 -2.49 -2.66
CA LYS A 41 0.31 -2.07 -2.07
C LYS A 41 0.61 -1.22 -0.84
N ASP A 42 -0.15 -0.14 -0.63
CA ASP A 42 -0.05 0.66 0.59
C ASP A 42 -0.30 -0.21 1.83
N SER A 43 0.78 -0.50 2.55
CA SER A 43 0.77 -1.30 3.76
C SER A 43 -0.05 -0.65 4.88
N ALA A 44 -0.15 0.68 4.91
CA ALA A 44 -1.00 1.41 5.86
C ALA A 44 -2.50 1.08 5.69
N LYS A 45 -2.95 0.90 4.44
CA LYS A 45 -4.34 0.54 4.13
C LYS A 45 -4.62 -0.92 4.49
N VAL A 46 -3.67 -1.82 4.20
CA VAL A 46 -3.74 -3.23 4.59
C VAL A 46 -3.79 -3.38 6.11
N LEU A 47 -2.98 -2.62 6.85
CA LEU A 47 -3.03 -2.61 8.31
C LEU A 47 -4.38 -2.07 8.80
N GLN A 48 -4.86 -0.93 8.31
CA GLN A 48 -6.18 -0.41 8.72
C GLN A 48 -7.33 -1.37 8.44
N GLU A 49 -7.34 -2.02 7.27
CA GLU A 49 -8.35 -3.02 6.89
C GLU A 49 -8.26 -4.25 7.81
N THR A 50 -7.05 -4.73 8.09
CA THR A 50 -6.81 -5.89 8.98
C THR A 50 -7.17 -5.56 10.43
N PHE A 51 -6.78 -4.39 10.94
CA PHE A 51 -7.14 -3.88 12.27
C PHE A 51 -8.65 -3.61 12.39
N GLY A 52 -9.29 -3.15 11.32
CA GLY A 52 -10.75 -2.96 11.25
C GLY A 52 -11.51 -4.28 11.32
N MET A 53 -11.04 -5.30 10.58
CA MET A 53 -11.59 -6.67 10.66
C MET A 53 -11.35 -7.29 12.04
N ALA A 54 -10.15 -7.13 12.61
CA ALA A 54 -9.83 -7.63 13.95
C ALA A 54 -10.70 -6.98 15.03
N LYS A 55 -10.94 -5.65 14.96
CA LYS A 55 -11.91 -4.97 15.85
C LYS A 55 -13.35 -5.46 15.68
N GLY A 56 -13.75 -5.86 14.47
CA GLY A 56 -15.08 -6.44 14.23
C GLY A 56 -15.25 -7.85 14.81
N LEU A 57 -14.18 -8.63 14.86
CA LEU A 57 -14.14 -9.98 15.43
C LEU A 57 -13.97 -9.97 16.96
N LEU A 58 -13.26 -8.98 17.48
CA LEU A 58 -13.09 -8.76 18.92
C LEU A 58 -14.30 -7.99 19.46
N LYS A 59 -15.27 -8.70 20.04
CA LYS A 59 -16.38 -8.12 20.82
C LYS A 59 -15.94 -7.32 22.05
N LYS A 60 -14.63 -7.15 22.29
CA LYS A 60 -14.08 -6.31 23.35
C LYS A 60 -14.07 -4.85 22.90
N PRO A 61 -14.46 -3.89 23.75
CA PRO A 61 -14.36 -2.46 23.45
C PRO A 61 -12.94 -2.10 23.03
N ALA A 62 -12.80 -1.27 21.98
CA ALA A 62 -11.50 -0.84 21.44
C ALA A 62 -10.58 -0.18 22.50
N GLN A 63 -11.14 0.26 23.62
CA GLN A 63 -10.41 0.80 24.76
C GLN A 63 -9.63 -0.31 25.51
N GLN A 64 -10.25 -1.46 25.79
CA GLN A 64 -9.60 -2.57 26.49
C GLN A 64 -8.43 -3.14 25.69
N ILE A 65 -8.56 -3.20 24.35
CA ILE A 65 -7.48 -3.66 23.47
C ILE A 65 -6.28 -2.69 23.51
N LYS A 66 -6.54 -1.38 23.57
CA LYS A 66 -5.47 -0.37 23.69
C LYS A 66 -4.78 -0.43 25.04
N ASP A 67 -5.54 -0.70 26.09
CA ASP A 67 -5.02 -0.80 27.45
C ASP A 67 -4.21 -2.10 27.64
N GLU A 68 -4.68 -3.23 27.09
CA GLU A 68 -3.92 -4.51 27.03
C GLU A 68 -2.62 -4.35 26.23
N LEU A 69 -2.65 -3.76 25.02
CA LEU A 69 -1.42 -3.51 24.24
C LEU A 69 -0.45 -2.57 24.97
N ARG A 70 -0.96 -1.57 25.69
CA ARG A 70 -0.12 -0.63 26.45
C ARG A 70 0.44 -1.28 27.71
N ALA A 71 -0.24 -2.24 28.32
CA ALA A 71 0.34 -3.02 29.41
C ALA A 71 1.45 -3.94 28.90
N GLU A 72 1.19 -4.66 27.81
CA GLU A 72 2.13 -5.65 27.25
C GLU A 72 3.41 -5.02 26.68
N LEU A 73 3.33 -3.82 26.09
CA LEU A 73 4.50 -3.08 25.59
C LEU A 73 5.37 -2.43 26.67
N TYR A 74 4.92 -2.43 27.93
CA TYR A 74 5.63 -1.83 29.08
C TYR A 74 6.01 -2.87 30.14
N ASP A 75 5.73 -4.16 29.92
CA ASP A 75 6.07 -5.27 30.80
C ASP A 75 7.33 -6.06 30.35
N ASP A 76 7.99 -5.62 29.26
CA ASP A 76 9.37 -6.01 28.92
C ASP A 76 10.39 -5.12 29.67
N GLY A 77 10.25 -5.06 31.00
CA GLY A 77 11.17 -4.40 31.94
C GLY A 77 11.97 -5.38 32.77
#